data_AF-A0A438C2V6-F1
#
_entry.id   AF-A0A438C2V6-F1
#
_cell.length_a   1.000
_cell.length_b   1.000
_cell.length_c   1.000
_cell.angle_alpha   90.00
_cell.angle_beta   90.00
_cell.angle_gamma   90.00
#
_symmetry.space_group_name_H-M   'P 1'
#
loop_
_entity.id
_entity.type
_entity.pdbx_description
1 polymer ?
#
loop_
_entity_poly.entity_id
_entity_poly.type
_entity_poly.pdbx_seq_one_letter_code
_entity_poly.pdbx_strand_id
1 'polypeptide(L)'
;MYNGIGLQTPRGSGTNGYIQTNKFFVKPKSGKVAYDSGKGFEGDQGTAGVTKKPNRDILEHDRKRQIQLKLVVLEDKLVDSGIH
;
A
#
# COMPACT_ATOMS: atom_id res chain seq x y z
N MET A 1 36.01 -7.24 8.15
CA MET A 1 34.86 -6.78 7.35
C MET A 1 34.48 -7.84 6.32
N TYR A 2 33.18 -8.03 6.09
CA TYR A 2 32.65 -8.96 5.10
C TYR A 2 31.62 -8.21 4.24
N ASN A 3 31.78 -8.22 2.91
CA ASN A 3 30.94 -7.44 1.97
C ASN A 3 30.84 -5.94 2.31
N GLY A 4 31.91 -5.34 2.86
CA GLY A 4 31.91 -3.94 3.30
C GLY A 4 31.06 -3.64 4.55
N ILE A 5 30.54 -4.67 5.22
CA ILE A 5 29.67 -4.54 6.39
C ILE A 5 30.42 -5.04 7.64
N GLY A 6 30.19 -4.35 8.76
CA GLY A 6 30.73 -4.71 10.08
C GLY A 6 32.02 -3.98 10.46
N LEU A 7 32.68 -4.48 11.51
CA LEU A 7 33.90 -3.86 12.05
C LEU A 7 35.16 -4.27 11.26
N GLN A 8 36.12 -3.34 11.18
CA GLN A 8 37.47 -3.61 10.66
C GLN A 8 38.19 -4.59 11.59
N THR A 9 38.13 -4.33 12.89
CA THR A 9 38.65 -5.16 13.97
C THR A 9 37.70 -5.06 15.17
N PRO A 10 37.45 -6.16 15.92
CA PRO A 10 36.72 -6.11 17.19
C PRO A 10 37.56 -5.49 18.33
N ARG A 11 38.88 -5.31 18.13
CA ARG A 11 39.74 -4.68 19.13
C ARG A 11 39.35 -3.21 19.29
N GLY A 12 39.08 -2.79 20.53
CA GLY A 12 38.65 -1.43 20.84
C GLY A 12 37.15 -1.18 20.68
N SER A 13 36.35 -2.15 20.20
CA SER A 13 34.89 -2.03 20.18
C SER A 13 34.23 -2.42 21.50
N GLY A 14 34.96 -3.07 22.41
CA GLY A 14 34.43 -3.58 23.68
C GLY A 14 33.45 -4.75 23.51
N THR A 15 33.40 -5.39 22.34
CA THR A 15 32.49 -6.50 22.01
C THR A 15 33.24 -7.61 21.26
N ASN A 16 32.59 -8.75 21.06
CA ASN A 16 33.16 -9.88 20.30
C ASN A 16 33.14 -9.68 18.76
N GLY A 17 32.58 -8.57 18.27
CA GLY A 17 32.49 -8.26 16.83
C GLY A 17 31.53 -9.14 16.02
N TYR A 18 30.59 -9.84 16.67
CA TYR A 18 29.60 -10.65 15.98
C TYR A 18 28.59 -9.78 15.23
N ILE A 19 28.34 -10.11 13.95
CA ILE A 19 27.50 -9.33 13.03
C ILE A 19 26.35 -10.22 12.56
N GLN A 20 25.12 -9.73 12.66
CA GLN A 20 23.92 -10.40 12.15
C GLN A 20 23.28 -9.62 11.00
N THR A 21 22.58 -10.32 10.13
CA THR A 21 21.75 -9.70 9.10
C THR A 21 20.46 -9.15 9.72
N ASN A 22 19.96 -8.03 9.19
CA ASN A 22 18.67 -7.49 9.62
C ASN A 22 17.52 -8.25 8.94
N LYS A 23 16.75 -9.02 9.73
CA LYS A 23 15.60 -9.80 9.26
C LYS A 23 14.39 -8.96 8.84
N PHE A 24 14.31 -7.72 9.31
CA PHE A 24 13.21 -6.79 9.00
C PHE A 24 13.60 -5.78 7.92
N PHE A 25 14.77 -5.94 7.30
CA PHE A 25 15.20 -5.02 6.26
C PHE A 25 14.36 -5.21 4.99
N VAL A 26 13.48 -4.25 4.72
CA VAL A 26 12.74 -4.17 3.45
C VAL A 26 13.63 -3.47 2.43
N LYS A 27 14.02 -4.18 1.37
CA LYS A 27 14.82 -3.60 0.28
C LYS A 27 14.02 -2.45 -0.36
N PRO A 28 14.55 -1.20 -0.37
CA PRO A 28 13.90 -0.15 -1.12
C PRO A 28 13.89 -0.54 -2.60
N LYS A 29 12.76 -0.32 -3.28
CA LYS A 29 12.68 -0.51 -4.73
C LYS A 29 13.63 0.52 -5.35
N SER A 30 14.69 0.06 -6.00
CA SER A 30 15.58 0.91 -6.77
C SER A 30 14.88 1.37 -8.06
N GLY A 31 13.86 2.21 -7.91
CA GLY A 31 13.51 3.16 -8.95
C GLY A 31 14.44 4.34 -8.75
N LYS A 32 15.30 4.62 -9.72
CA LYS A 32 15.93 5.94 -9.81
C LYS A 32 14.80 6.96 -9.83
N VAL A 33 14.46 7.53 -8.68
CA VAL A 33 13.81 8.83 -8.64
C VAL A 33 14.93 9.78 -9.04
N ALA A 34 15.06 9.98 -10.35
CA ALA A 34 15.74 11.17 -10.84
C ALA A 34 15.02 12.33 -10.15
N TYR A 35 15.74 12.95 -9.22
CA TYR A 35 15.46 14.30 -8.76
C TYR A 35 15.58 15.18 -10.01
N ASP A 36 14.50 15.26 -10.80
CA ASP A 36 14.33 16.32 -11.76
C ASP A 36 13.26 17.26 -11.24
N SER A 37 13.73 18.47 -10.98
CA SER A 37 13.01 19.59 -10.44
C SER A 37 11.90 20.00 -11.42
N GLY A 38 10.65 20.13 -10.94
CA GLY A 38 9.69 21.02 -11.60
C GLY A 38 8.48 20.42 -12.32
N LYS A 39 7.98 19.23 -11.94
CA LYS A 39 6.58 18.87 -12.27
C LYS A 39 5.78 18.53 -11.02
N GLY A 40 4.64 19.22 -10.93
CA GLY A 40 3.78 19.28 -9.77
C GLY A 40 3.29 17.93 -9.29
N PHE A 41 2.77 17.95 -8.06
CA PHE A 41 1.96 16.90 -7.47
C PHE A 41 0.72 16.64 -8.35
N GLU A 42 0.88 15.91 -9.46
CA GLU A 42 -0.24 15.36 -10.22
C GLU A 42 -0.67 14.05 -9.56
N GLY A 43 -1.76 14.14 -8.79
CA GLY A 43 -2.85 13.18 -8.75
C GLY A 43 -2.63 11.74 -8.26
N ASP A 44 -1.40 11.28 -8.00
CA ASP A 44 -1.16 9.86 -7.73
C ASP A 44 -0.03 9.58 -6.71
N GLN A 45 0.30 10.55 -5.86
CA GLN A 45 1.26 10.34 -4.77
C GLN A 45 0.69 9.54 -3.57
N GLY A 46 -0.47 8.89 -3.73
CA GLY A 46 -1.05 7.98 -2.75
C GLY A 46 -0.86 6.49 -3.06
N THR A 47 -0.43 6.13 -4.28
CA THR A 47 -0.42 4.73 -4.75
C THR A 47 0.98 4.14 -4.90
N ALA A 48 2.02 4.86 -4.45
CA ALA A 48 3.41 4.41 -4.40
C ALA A 48 3.60 3.21 -3.45
N GLY A 49 3.07 2.05 -3.85
CA GLY A 49 3.04 0.83 -3.05
C GLY A 49 1.96 -0.18 -3.45
N VAL A 50 0.88 0.25 -4.10
CA VAL A 50 -0.26 -0.64 -4.41
C VAL A 50 -0.36 -0.89 -5.91
N THR A 51 0.62 -1.63 -6.45
CA THR A 51 0.48 -2.28 -7.76
C THR A 51 -0.38 -3.55 -7.69
N LYS A 52 -1.15 -3.75 -6.60
CA LYS A 52 -2.10 -4.85 -6.51
C LYS A 52 -3.43 -4.39 -7.10
N LYS A 53 -3.90 -5.11 -8.12
CA LYS A 53 -5.25 -4.93 -8.65
C LYS A 53 -6.25 -5.01 -7.50
N PRO A 54 -7.33 -4.20 -7.51
CA PRO A 54 -8.38 -4.30 -6.51
C PRO A 54 -8.89 -5.74 -6.37
N ASN A 55 -9.22 -6.18 -5.16
CA ASN A 55 -9.76 -7.52 -4.94
C ASN A 55 -11.10 -7.67 -5.69
N ARG A 56 -11.22 -8.72 -6.51
CA ARG A 56 -12.42 -8.97 -7.33
C ARG A 56 -13.67 -9.16 -6.47
N ASP A 57 -13.53 -9.78 -5.30
CA ASP A 57 -14.65 -10.04 -4.39
C ASP A 57 -15.25 -8.74 -3.85
N ILE A 58 -14.39 -7.76 -3.55
CA ILE A 58 -14.81 -6.43 -3.07
C ILE A 58 -15.56 -5.69 -4.19
N LEU A 59 -15.02 -5.71 -5.41
CA LEU A 59 -15.66 -5.07 -6.56
C LEU A 59 -17.05 -5.67 -6.87
N GLU A 60 -17.19 -6.99 -6.77
CA GLU A 60 -18.46 -7.66 -6.97
C GLU A 60 -19.47 -7.32 -5.88
N HIS A 61 -19.03 -7.29 -4.63
CA HIS A 61 -19.85 -6.91 -3.49
C HIS A 61 -20.38 -5.48 -3.64
N ASP A 62 -19.54 -4.53 -4.03
CA ASP A 62 -19.94 -3.15 -4.25
C ASP A 62 -20.98 -3.02 -5.38
N ARG A 63 -20.82 -3.80 -6.46
CA ARG A 63 -21.80 -3.86 -7.55
C ARG A 63 -23.16 -4.37 -7.07
N LYS A 64 -23.18 -5.44 -6.26
CA LYS A 64 -24.40 -6.00 -5.67
C LYS A 64 -25.06 -4.99 -4.73
N ARG A 65 -24.27 -4.31 -3.90
CA ARG A 65 -24.74 -3.29 -2.96
C ARG A 65 -25.41 -2.11 -3.68
N GLN A 66 -24.84 -1.66 -4.79
CA GLN A 66 -25.46 -0.60 -5.62
C GLN A 66 -26.83 -1.00 -6.16
N ILE A 67 -27.02 -2.26 -6.54
CA ILE A 67 -28.33 -2.76 -6.99
C ILE A 67 -29.31 -2.81 -5.82
N GLN A 68 -28.90 -3.36 -4.68
CA GLN A 68 -29.74 -3.41 -3.47
C GLN A 68 -30.20 -2.02 -3.03
N LEU A 69 -29.29 -1.05 -3.00
CA LEU A 69 -29.63 0.33 -2.66
C LEU A 69 -30.70 0.91 -3.59
N LYS A 70 -30.63 0.64 -4.90
CA LYS A 70 -31.64 1.10 -5.85
C LYS A 70 -33.00 0.44 -5.61
N LEU A 71 -33.01 -0.84 -5.26
CA LEU A 71 -34.25 -1.56 -4.94
C LEU A 71 -34.91 -0.99 -3.69
N VAL A 72 -34.15 -0.80 -2.61
CA VAL A 72 -34.65 -0.22 -1.35
C VAL A 72 -35.21 1.19 -1.59
N VAL A 73 -34.46 2.05 -2.30
CA VAL A 73 -34.94 3.39 -2.63
C VAL A 73 -36.21 3.38 -3.48
N LEU A 74 -36.39 2.38 -4.34
CA LEU A 74 -37.58 2.25 -5.17
C LEU A 74 -38.77 1.71 -4.35
N GLU A 75 -38.52 0.76 -3.46
CA GLU A 75 -39.51 0.24 -2.49
C GLU A 75 -40.04 1.37 -1.60
N ASP A 76 -39.14 2.15 -0.99
CA ASP A 76 -39.52 3.31 -0.16
C ASP A 76 -40.42 4.29 -0.94
N LYS A 77 -40.07 4.58 -2.21
CA LYS A 77 -40.88 5.46 -3.05
C LYS A 77 -42.26 4.88 -3.39
N LEU A 78 -42.36 3.57 -3.61
CA LEU A 78 -43.64 2.92 -3.89
C LEU A 78 -44.54 2.92 -2.65
N VAL A 79 -43.96 2.67 -1.48
CA VAL A 79 -44.65 2.79 -0.19
C VAL A 79 -45.12 4.23 0.04
N ASP A 80 -44.25 5.22 -0.13
CA ASP A 80 -44.60 6.64 0.04
C ASP A 80 -45.69 7.12 -0.93
N SER A 81 -45.72 6.57 -2.15
CA SER A 81 -46.74 6.88 -3.16
C SER A 81 -48.06 6.12 -2.95
N GLY A 82 -48.16 5.32 -1.88
CA GLY A 82 -49.36 4.56 -1.53
C GLY A 82 -49.64 3.39 -2.47
N ILE A 83 -48.64 2.96 -3.26
CA ILE A 83 -48.70 1.76 -4.11
C ILE A 83 -48.09 0.61 -3.32
N HIS A 84 -48.77 0.16 -2.27
CA HIS A 84 -48.46 -1.08 -1.57
C HIS A 84 -49.66 -1.64 -0.80
#